data_AF-A0A2X1N1U4-F1
#
_entry.id   AF-A0A2X1N1U4-F1
#
_cell.length_a   1.000
_cell.length_b   1.000
_cell.length_c   1.000
_cell.angle_alpha   90.00
_cell.angle_beta   90.00
_cell.angle_gamma   90.00
#
_symmetry.space_group_name_H-M   'P 1'
#
loop_
_entity.id
_entity.type
_entity.pdbx_description
1 polymer ?
#
loop_
_entity_poly.entity_id
_entity_poly.type
_entity_poly.pdbx_seq_one_letter_code
_entity_poly.pdbx_strand_id
1 'polypeptide(L)'
;MGHVIIEENLYDKAFVASRTEGFEEYRKIVEGYTPESVEDITGVSASEIRQAARMYAQAKSAAILWGMGVTQFYQGVETVRSLTSLAMLTGNLGKPHAGVNRFVVRTTYRVPAIWARCRIRIRDTST
;
A
#
# COMPACT_ATOMS: atom_id res chain seq x y z
N MET A 1 -8.44 3.07 3.63
CA MET A 1 -7.62 2.03 4.32
C MET A 1 -6.41 2.62 5.04
N GLY A 2 -5.49 3.32 4.35
CA GLY A 2 -4.28 3.86 4.98
C GLY A 2 -4.54 4.77 6.19
N HIS A 3 -5.61 5.58 6.14
CA HIS A 3 -6.08 6.41 7.26
C HIS A 3 -6.25 5.59 8.55
N VAL A 4 -7.07 4.53 8.50
CA VAL A 4 -7.38 3.66 9.66
C VAL A 4 -6.13 3.02 10.24
N ILE A 5 -5.20 2.56 9.40
CA ILE A 5 -3.97 1.91 9.87
C ILE A 5 -3.08 2.91 10.62
N ILE A 6 -3.03 4.17 10.18
CA ILE A 6 -2.28 5.23 10.87
C ILE A 6 -2.98 5.67 12.15
N GLU A 7 -4.29 5.93 12.08
CA GLU A 7 -5.12 6.38 13.20
C GLU A 7 -5.07 5.37 14.36
N GLU A 8 -5.24 4.09 14.06
CA GLU A 8 -5.19 3.00 15.05
C GLU A 8 -3.76 2.57 15.41
N ASN A 9 -2.73 3.25 14.88
CA ASN A 9 -1.32 2.95 15.13
C ASN A 9 -0.92 1.49 14.81
N LEU A 10 -1.57 0.87 13.83
CA LEU A 10 -1.36 -0.53 13.43
C LEU A 10 -0.21 -0.73 12.42
N TYR A 11 0.52 0.35 12.08
CA TYR A 11 1.64 0.31 11.15
C TYR A 11 2.95 -0.08 11.85
N ASP A 12 3.88 -0.66 11.09
CA ASP A 12 5.20 -1.07 11.61
C ASP A 12 6.11 0.17 11.73
N LYS A 13 6.11 0.79 12.92
CA LYS A 13 6.91 2.00 13.22
C LYS A 13 8.40 1.80 12.96
N ALA A 14 8.94 0.61 13.27
CA ALA A 14 10.36 0.33 13.10
C ALA A 14 10.72 0.20 11.61
N PHE A 15 9.89 -0.49 10.83
CA PHE A 15 10.07 -0.59 9.39
C PHE A 15 9.91 0.77 8.71
N VAL A 16 8.88 1.53 9.06
CA VAL A 16 8.65 2.87 8.50
C VAL A 16 9.83 3.79 8.79
N ALA A 17 10.32 3.86 10.03
CA ALA A 17 11.43 4.74 10.38
C ALA A 17 12.77 4.34 9.71
N SER A 18 13.01 3.04 9.51
CA SER A 18 14.29 2.54 8.99
C SER A 18 14.35 2.43 7.47
N ARG A 19 13.23 2.08 6.83
CA ARG A 19 13.17 1.68 5.41
C ARG A 19 12.29 2.58 4.55
N THR A 20 11.57 3.55 5.11
CA THR A 20 10.66 4.40 4.31
C THR A 20 11.01 5.87 4.43
N GLU A 21 10.77 6.62 3.35
CA GLU A 21 10.90 8.07 3.29
C GLU A 21 9.54 8.68 2.91
N GLY A 22 9.23 9.91 3.34
CA GLY A 22 7.99 10.57 2.91
C GLY A 22 6.69 10.11 3.62
N PHE A 23 6.81 9.50 4.81
CA PHE A 23 5.67 9.08 5.61
C PHE A 23 4.79 10.25 6.07
N GLU A 24 5.38 11.40 6.42
CA GLU A 24 4.63 12.57 6.87
C GLU A 24 3.79 13.19 5.76
N GLU A 25 4.32 13.26 4.53
CA GLU A 25 3.54 13.70 3.37
C GLU A 25 2.37 12.74 3.08
N TYR A 26 2.62 11.42 3.18
CA TYR A 26 1.56 10.44 3.02
C TYR A 26 0.49 10.57 4.11
N ARG A 27 0.89 10.75 5.37
CA ARG A 27 0.01 10.93 6.52
C ARG A 27 -0.95 12.10 6.32
N LYS A 28 -0.44 13.26 5.92
CA LYS A 28 -1.25 14.46 5.65
C LYS A 28 -2.31 14.23 4.56
N ILE A 29 -1.97 13.45 3.54
CA ILE A 29 -2.91 13.11 2.47
C ILE A 29 -4.01 12.20 3.02
N VAL A 30 -3.64 11.11 3.69
CA VAL A 30 -4.63 10.12 4.17
C VAL A 30 -5.49 10.63 5.32
N GLU A 31 -5.06 11.65 6.06
CA GLU A 31 -5.84 12.30 7.12
C GLU A 31 -7.18 12.84 6.61
N GLY A 32 -7.23 13.35 5.37
CA GLY A 32 -8.48 13.81 4.74
C GLY A 32 -9.41 12.70 4.24
N TYR A 33 -8.95 11.45 4.18
CA TYR A 33 -9.72 10.30 3.68
C TYR A 33 -10.26 9.45 4.84
N THR A 34 -11.15 10.03 5.63
CA THR A 34 -11.87 9.28 6.67
C THR A 34 -12.75 8.20 6.04
N PRO A 35 -12.96 7.05 6.70
CA PRO A 35 -13.85 6.00 6.21
C PRO A 35 -15.24 6.49 5.84
N GLU A 36 -15.78 7.43 6.63
CA GLU A 36 -17.09 8.07 6.43
C GLU A 36 -17.13 8.94 5.17
N SER A 37 -16.06 9.70 4.87
CA SER A 37 -16.06 10.59 3.70
C SER A 37 -15.93 9.84 2.38
N VAL A 38 -15.44 8.59 2.41
CA VAL A 38 -15.25 7.75 1.23
C VAL A 38 -16.38 6.75 1.00
N GLU A 39 -17.36 6.63 1.90
CA GLU A 39 -18.51 5.73 1.73
C GLU A 39 -19.27 6.05 0.43
N ASP A 40 -19.62 7.33 0.23
CA ASP A 40 -20.39 7.77 -0.95
C ASP A 40 -19.61 7.59 -2.27
N ILE A 41 -18.28 7.72 -2.22
CA ILE A 41 -17.41 7.62 -3.39
C ILE A 41 -17.18 6.16 -3.78
N THR A 42 -16.93 5.30 -2.79
CA THR A 42 -16.54 3.91 -3.02
C THR A 42 -17.72 2.96 -3.08
N GLY A 43 -18.89 3.36 -2.54
CA GLY A 43 -20.05 2.49 -2.37
C GLY A 43 -19.84 1.36 -1.35
N VAL A 44 -18.81 1.47 -0.52
CA VAL A 44 -18.44 0.48 0.52
C VAL A 44 -18.67 1.12 1.87
N SER A 45 -19.21 0.35 2.82
CA SER A 45 -19.42 0.87 4.18
C SER A 45 -18.09 1.15 4.90
N ALA A 46 -18.07 2.18 5.73
CA ALA A 46 -16.93 2.58 6.56
C ALA A 46 -16.51 1.43 7.48
N SER A 47 -17.46 0.61 7.94
CA SER A 47 -17.21 -0.59 8.72
C SER A 47 -16.37 -1.61 7.95
N GLU A 48 -16.73 -1.90 6.69
CA GLU A 48 -15.97 -2.84 5.85
C GLU A 48 -14.56 -2.30 5.53
N ILE A 49 -14.43 -1.00 5.27
CA ILE A 49 -13.13 -0.36 5.03
C ILE A 49 -12.22 -0.50 6.26
N ARG A 50 -12.76 -0.26 7.46
CA ARG A 50 -12.03 -0.44 8.73
C ARG A 50 -11.66 -1.91 8.94
N GLN A 51 -12.59 -2.82 8.73
CA GLN A 51 -12.37 -4.25 8.90
C GLN A 51 -11.27 -4.76 7.96
N ALA A 52 -11.32 -4.38 6.67
CA ALA A 52 -10.30 -4.74 5.70
C ALA A 52 -8.92 -4.16 6.06
N ALA A 53 -8.88 -2.90 6.52
CA ALA A 53 -7.64 -2.25 6.95
C ALA A 53 -7.00 -2.94 8.16
N ARG A 54 -7.81 -3.26 9.18
CA ARG A 54 -7.37 -4.01 10.37
C ARG A 54 -6.90 -5.41 10.01
N MET A 55 -7.67 -6.13 9.18
CA MET A 55 -7.32 -7.47 8.74
C MET A 55 -5.98 -7.49 8.00
N TYR A 56 -5.74 -6.53 7.11
CA TYR A 56 -4.48 -6.41 6.39
C TYR A 56 -3.31 -6.06 7.31
N ALA A 57 -3.50 -5.13 8.26
CA ALA A 57 -2.45 -4.69 9.17
C ALA A 57 -2.11 -5.72 10.27
N GLN A 58 -3.08 -6.52 10.71
CA GLN A 58 -2.88 -7.56 11.74
C GLN A 58 -2.29 -8.87 11.20
N ALA A 59 -2.30 -9.07 9.89
CA ALA A 59 -1.72 -10.25 9.27
C ALA A 59 -0.21 -10.29 9.48
N LYS A 60 0.33 -11.45 9.91
CA LYS A 60 1.79 -11.64 10.12
C LYS A 60 2.60 -11.45 8.83
N SER A 61 2.04 -11.87 7.70
CA SER A 61 2.57 -11.65 6.36
C SER A 61 1.38 -11.45 5.44
N ALA A 62 1.37 -10.35 4.69
CA ALA A 62 0.35 -10.07 3.68
C ALA A 62 0.99 -9.81 2.31
N ALA A 63 0.41 -10.43 1.27
CA ALA A 63 0.81 -10.22 -0.11
C ALA A 63 -0.31 -9.49 -0.86
N ILE A 64 0.03 -8.37 -1.50
CA ILE A 64 -0.90 -7.66 -2.39
C ILE A 64 -0.71 -8.21 -3.79
N LEU A 65 -1.77 -8.82 -4.32
CA LEU A 65 -1.84 -9.28 -5.70
C LEU A 65 -2.73 -8.33 -6.49
N TRP A 66 -2.19 -7.66 -7.52
CA TRP A 66 -2.99 -6.87 -8.45
C TRP A 66 -2.69 -7.20 -9.90
N GLY A 67 -3.68 -6.99 -10.77
CA GLY A 67 -3.59 -7.24 -12.20
C GLY A 67 -3.97 -6.03 -13.05
N MET A 68 -4.54 -6.30 -14.22
CA MET A 68 -4.92 -5.25 -15.18
C MET A 68 -6.04 -4.34 -14.68
N GLY A 69 -6.88 -4.82 -13.76
CA GLY A 69 -7.94 -4.03 -13.14
C GLY A 69 -7.43 -2.80 -12.38
N VAL A 70 -6.15 -2.73 -12.01
CA VAL A 70 -5.56 -1.51 -11.42
C VAL A 70 -4.94 -0.62 -12.49
N THR A 71 -4.28 -1.21 -13.48
CA THR A 71 -3.46 -0.46 -14.44
C THR A 71 -4.25 0.12 -15.61
N GLN A 72 -5.48 -0.33 -15.87
CA GLN A 72 -6.32 0.16 -16.98
C GLN A 72 -7.14 1.42 -16.63
N PHE A 73 -7.04 1.91 -15.40
CA PHE A 73 -7.60 3.20 -15.02
C PHE A 73 -6.61 4.33 -15.29
N TYR A 74 -7.11 5.54 -15.58
CA TYR A 74 -6.30 6.73 -15.83
C TYR A 74 -5.30 7.00 -14.69
N GLN A 75 -5.72 6.75 -13.44
CA GLN A 75 -4.88 6.91 -12.24
C GLN A 75 -4.09 5.65 -11.86
N GLY A 76 -3.93 4.68 -12.77
CA GLY A 76 -3.36 3.36 -12.44
C GLY A 76 -1.96 3.42 -11.81
N VAL A 77 -1.11 4.37 -12.23
CA VAL A 77 0.22 4.56 -11.61
C VAL A 77 0.11 5.00 -10.15
N GLU A 78 -0.82 5.89 -9.85
CA GLU A 78 -1.06 6.39 -8.49
C GLU A 78 -1.72 5.31 -7.62
N THR A 79 -2.63 4.51 -8.17
CA THR A 79 -3.21 3.38 -7.44
C THR A 79 -2.17 2.32 -7.10
N VAL A 80 -1.27 1.98 -8.03
CA VAL A 80 -0.15 1.06 -7.74
C VAL A 80 0.76 1.65 -6.66
N ARG A 81 1.08 2.94 -6.72
CA ARG A 81 1.85 3.61 -5.65
C ARG A 81 1.14 3.56 -4.30
N SER A 82 -0.18 3.75 -4.28
CA SER A 82 -0.98 3.69 -3.05
C SER A 82 -1.00 2.28 -2.45
N LEU A 83 -1.13 1.24 -3.28
CA LEU A 83 -1.02 -0.16 -2.86
C LEU A 83 0.37 -0.48 -2.29
N THR A 84 1.44 -0.04 -2.96
CA THR A 84 2.80 -0.21 -2.43
C THR A 84 2.98 0.52 -1.10
N SER A 85 2.39 1.72 -0.96
CA SER A 85 2.45 2.49 0.29
C SER A 85 1.80 1.75 1.46
N LEU A 86 0.69 1.02 1.23
CA LEU A 86 0.07 0.16 2.25
C LEU A 86 0.99 -0.99 2.69
N ALA A 87 1.66 -1.64 1.75
CA ALA A 87 2.62 -2.71 2.05
C ALA A 87 3.86 -2.18 2.79
N MET A 88 4.30 -0.96 2.46
CA MET A 88 5.37 -0.25 3.18
C MET A 88 4.95 0.09 4.61
N LEU A 89 3.72 0.57 4.80
CA LEU A 89 3.17 0.92 6.12
C LEU A 89 3.15 -0.29 7.06
N THR A 90 2.81 -1.45 6.53
CA THR A 90 2.67 -2.71 7.29
C THR A 90 3.96 -3.52 7.38
N GLY A 91 5.07 -3.03 6.81
CA GLY A 91 6.34 -3.76 6.83
C GLY A 91 6.28 -5.11 6.11
N ASN A 92 5.39 -5.25 5.13
CA ASN A 92 5.15 -6.44 4.33
C ASN A 92 6.07 -6.50 3.08
N LEU A 93 7.25 -5.90 3.16
CA LEU A 93 8.26 -5.88 2.09
C LEU A 93 9.58 -6.48 2.60
N GLY A 94 10.23 -7.28 1.76
CA GLY A 94 11.50 -7.93 2.09
C GLY A 94 11.40 -9.16 3.00
N LYS A 95 10.19 -9.72 3.18
CA LYS A 95 9.93 -10.94 3.97
C LYS A 95 9.33 -12.04 3.07
N PRO A 96 9.60 -13.33 3.33
CA PRO A 96 8.95 -14.41 2.59
C PRO A 96 7.44 -14.41 2.83
N HIS A 97 6.66 -14.76 1.80
CA HIS A 97 5.18 -14.74 1.79
C HIS A 97 4.55 -13.35 1.95
N ALA A 98 5.33 -12.29 1.79
CA ALA A 98 4.86 -10.92 1.76
C ALA A 98 5.30 -10.24 0.45
N GLY A 99 4.67 -9.13 0.09
CA GLY A 99 5.11 -8.32 -1.04
C GLY A 99 3.99 -7.75 -1.88
N VAL A 100 4.42 -7.09 -2.95
CA VAL A 100 3.60 -6.29 -3.84
C VAL A 100 3.80 -6.92 -5.22
N ASN A 101 2.91 -7.84 -5.56
CA ASN A 101 3.04 -8.76 -6.68
C ASN A 101 2.07 -8.38 -7.81
N ARG A 102 2.63 -7.96 -8.95
CA ARG A 102 1.87 -7.72 -10.17
C ARG A 102 1.65 -9.03 -10.92
N PHE A 103 0.38 -9.44 -11.08
CA PHE A 103 0.02 -10.55 -11.93
C PHE A 103 -0.02 -10.10 -13.39
N VAL A 104 0.76 -10.76 -14.24
CA VAL A 104 0.79 -10.51 -15.69
C VAL A 104 0.25 -11.76 -16.38
N VAL A 105 -0.87 -11.60 -17.09
CA VAL A 105 -1.57 -12.71 -17.78
C VAL A 105 -0.81 -13.16 -19.03
N ARG A 106 0.03 -12.30 -19.62
CA ARG A 106 0.80 -12.61 -20.81
C ARG A 106 2.20 -13.11 -20.43
N THR A 107 2.47 -14.39 -20.74
CA THR A 107 3.70 -15.14 -20.41
C THR A 107 5.01 -14.48 -20.88
N THR A 108 4.96 -13.60 -21.88
CA THR A 108 6.14 -12.98 -22.51
C THR A 108 6.57 -11.63 -21.93
N TYR A 109 5.76 -11.00 -21.07
CA TYR A 109 6.08 -9.66 -20.53
C TYR A 109 6.51 -9.73 -19.06
N ARG A 110 7.81 -9.93 -18.82
CA ARG A 110 8.42 -9.60 -17.53
C ARG A 110 8.71 -8.11 -17.53
N VAL A 111 7.77 -7.30 -17.02
CA VAL A 111 7.93 -5.84 -16.97
C VAL A 111 9.12 -5.52 -16.06
N PRO A 112 10.10 -4.69 -16.50
CA PRO A 112 11.14 -4.20 -15.61
C PRO A 112 10.49 -3.53 -14.40
N ALA A 113 11.07 -3.79 -13.23
CA ALA A 113 10.54 -3.36 -11.95
C ALA A 113 10.29 -1.83 -11.96
N ILE A 114 9.02 -1.41 -11.83
CA ILE A 114 8.54 0.01 -11.82
C ILE A 114 9.03 0.82 -10.59
N TRP A 115 10.02 0.29 -9.87
CA TRP A 115 10.58 0.81 -8.63
C TRP A 115 11.13 2.25 -8.72
N ALA A 116 11.41 2.75 -9.93
CA ALA A 116 12.08 4.04 -10.14
C ALA A 116 11.30 5.29 -9.71
N ARG A 117 10.02 5.19 -9.33
CA ARG A 117 9.21 6.35 -8.90
C ARG A 117 8.35 6.09 -7.68
N CYS A 118 8.69 5.19 -6.76
CA CYS A 118 7.97 5.17 -5.49
C CYS A 118 8.33 6.44 -4.67
N ARG A 119 7.34 7.22 -4.21
CA ARG A 119 7.58 8.46 -3.45
C ARG A 119 8.07 8.15 -2.03
N ILE A 120 7.65 7.00 -1.51
CA ILE A 120 8.36 6.32 -0.43
C ILE A 120 9.50 5.52 -1.05
N ARG A 121 10.72 6.02 -0.89
CA ARG A 121 11.92 5.29 -1.29
C ARG A 121 12.30 4.29 -0.22
N ILE A 122 12.63 3.07 -0.63
CA ILE A 122 13.37 2.15 0.24
C ILE A 122 14.80 2.68 0.34
N ARG A 123 15.30 2.92 1.55
CA ARG A 123 16.74 3.18 1.74
C ARG A 123 17.52 1.93 1.32
N ASP A 124 18.37 2.10 0.32
CA ASP A 124 19.39 1.12 -0.04
C ASP A 124 20.37 1.02 1.14
N THR A 125 20.45 -0.16 1.74
CA THR A 125 21.50 -0.47 2.73
C THR A 125 22.57 -1.27 2.02
N SER A 126 23.40 -0.57 1.24
CA SER A 126 24.72 -1.07 0.84
C SER A 126 25.74 -0.66 1.90
N THR A 127 25.82 -1.47 2.96
CA THR A 127 27.03 -1.63 3.77
C THR A 127 27.04 -3.05 4.31
#